data_AF-A0A2U0TKB7-F1
#
_entry.id   AF-A0A2U0TKB7-F1
#
_cell.length_a   1.000
_cell.length_b   1.000
_cell.length_c   1.000
_cell.angle_alpha   90.00
_cell.angle_beta   90.00
_cell.angle_gamma   90.00
#
_symmetry.space_group_name_H-M   'P 1'
#
loop_
_entity.id
_entity.type
_entity.pdbx_description
1 polymer ?
#
loop_
_entity_poly.entity_id
_entity_poly.type
_entity_poly.pdbx_seq_one_letter_code
_entity_poly.pdbx_strand_id
1 'polypeptide(L)'
;MYYIVKEIYVSKKPLWLVDLLFQINPSLYREKGSKEMIENKFNIILSLILNAKVRWHHGKSLLSAIQAVTHDETCIWVKGNRGVNFLSFRIESDNSSLKTKNI
;
A
#
# COMPACT_ATOMS: atom_id res chain seq x y z
N MET A 1 4.39 -3.77 -20.03
CA MET A 1 5.30 -3.58 -18.89
C MET A 1 4.52 -3.77 -17.59
N TYR A 2 5.20 -3.86 -16.45
CA TYR A 2 4.57 -3.90 -15.12
C TYR A 2 4.78 -2.57 -14.39
N TYR A 3 3.89 -2.26 -13.44
CA TYR A 3 3.96 -1.06 -12.60
C TYR A 3 3.20 -1.27 -11.29
N ILE A 4 3.41 -0.39 -10.31
CA ILE A 4 2.70 -0.43 -9.03
C ILE A 4 1.66 0.70 -8.96
N VAL A 5 0.39 0.35 -8.79
CA VAL A 5 -0.68 1.31 -8.52
C VAL A 5 -0.78 1.54 -7.02
N LYS A 6 -0.69 2.81 -6.61
CA LYS A 6 -0.97 3.24 -5.24
C LYS A 6 -2.37 3.84 -5.16
N GLU A 7 -3.23 3.30 -4.31
CA GLU A 7 -4.57 3.85 -4.03
C GLU A 7 -4.70 4.27 -2.58
N ILE A 8 -5.34 5.42 -2.34
CA ILE A 8 -5.67 5.92 -1.00
C ILE A 8 -7.18 6.03 -0.92
N TYR A 9 -7.78 5.30 0.02
CA TYR A 9 -9.23 5.11 0.12
C TYR A 9 -9.91 6.08 1.09
N VAL A 10 -9.14 6.94 1.75
CA VAL A 10 -9.66 7.92 2.71
C VAL A 10 -9.52 9.34 2.19
N SER A 11 -10.58 10.14 2.39
CA SER A 11 -10.61 11.56 2.00
C SER A 11 -9.65 12.39 2.86
N LYS A 12 -9.73 12.24 4.18
CA LYS A 12 -8.81 12.85 5.15
C LYS A 12 -7.76 11.83 5.60
N LYS A 13 -6.51 12.07 5.23
CA LYS A 13 -5.39 11.21 5.63
C LYS A 13 -5.09 11.41 7.12
N PRO A 14 -5.12 10.37 7.96
CA PRO A 14 -4.65 10.47 9.34
C PRO A 14 -3.13 10.66 9.36
N LEU A 15 -2.60 11.25 10.44
CA LEU A 15 -1.16 11.56 10.58
C LEU A 15 -0.27 10.32 10.37
N TRP A 16 -0.64 9.18 10.94
CA TRP A 16 0.12 7.94 10.77
C TRP A 16 0.23 7.51 9.29
N LEU A 17 -0.80 7.77 8.47
CA LEU A 17 -0.79 7.41 7.05
C LEU A 17 0.14 8.36 6.29
N VAL A 18 0.15 9.64 6.68
CA VAL A 18 1.08 10.63 6.14
C VAL A 18 2.51 10.22 6.48
N ASP A 19 2.80 9.93 7.74
CA ASP A 19 4.13 9.49 8.20
C ASP A 19 4.59 8.21 7.48
N LEU A 20 3.68 7.27 7.25
CA LEU A 20 3.96 6.03 6.51
C LEU A 20 4.32 6.32 5.06
N LEU A 21 3.54 7.19 4.40
CA LEU A 21 3.78 7.58 3.01
C LEU A 21 5.09 8.35 2.84
N PHE A 22 5.53 9.10 3.85
CA PHE A 22 6.84 9.77 3.84
C PHE A 22 8.02 8.79 3.90
N GLN A 23 7.83 7.59 4.47
CA GLN A 23 8.86 6.56 4.53
C GLN A 23 9.00 5.78 3.22
N ILE A 24 8.00 5.84 2.33
CA ILE A 24 7.98 5.09 1.07
C ILE A 24 8.38 6.02 -0.07
N ASN A 25 9.58 5.80 -0.64
CA ASN A 25 10.07 6.62 -1.75
C ASN A 25 9.15 6.46 -3.00
N PRO A 26 8.66 7.57 -3.60
CA PRO A 26 7.83 7.51 -4.80
C PRO A 26 8.43 6.78 -6.01
N SER A 27 9.75 6.68 -6.14
CA SER A 27 10.40 5.91 -7.24
C SER A 27 10.11 4.41 -7.17
N LEU A 28 9.72 3.91 -6.00
CA LEU A 28 9.34 2.50 -5.82
C LEU A 28 8.02 2.17 -6.52
N TYR A 29 7.12 3.13 -6.71
CA TYR A 29 5.81 2.88 -7.30
C TYR A 29 5.43 3.75 -8.51
N ARG A 30 6.24 4.76 -8.88
CA ARG A 30 5.97 5.60 -10.07
C ARG A 30 6.57 5.07 -11.37
N GLU A 31 7.56 4.20 -11.29
CA GLU A 31 8.28 3.71 -12.46
C GLU A 31 7.66 2.43 -13.02
N LYS A 32 7.72 2.27 -14.35
CA LYS A 32 7.39 1.02 -15.04
C LYS A 32 8.65 0.19 -15.28
N GLY A 33 8.51 -1.13 -15.36
CA GLY A 33 9.66 -2.00 -15.55
C GLY A 33 9.32 -3.42 -16.00
N SER A 34 10.34 -4.28 -15.96
CA SER A 34 10.16 -5.73 -16.05
C SER A 34 9.39 -6.24 -14.83
N LYS A 35 8.82 -7.44 -14.94
CA LYS A 35 8.08 -8.08 -13.84
C LYS A 35 8.94 -8.18 -12.58
N GLU A 36 10.14 -8.75 -12.72
CA GLU A 36 11.09 -8.94 -11.62
C GLU A 36 11.50 -7.63 -10.94
N MET A 37 11.78 -6.58 -11.72
CA MET A 37 12.11 -5.26 -11.17
C MET A 37 10.96 -4.70 -10.32
N ILE A 38 9.73 -4.86 -10.78
CA ILE A 38 8.54 -4.35 -10.09
C ILE A 38 8.22 -5.18 -8.84
N GLU A 39 8.35 -6.50 -8.91
CA GLU A 39 8.22 -7.39 -7.74
C GLU A 39 9.26 -7.06 -6.66
N ASN A 40 10.50 -6.80 -7.04
CA ASN A 40 11.54 -6.35 -6.11
C ASN A 40 11.15 -5.03 -5.43
N LYS A 41 10.67 -4.05 -6.20
CA LYS A 41 10.18 -2.77 -5.63
C LYS A 41 8.97 -2.97 -4.72
N PHE A 42 8.05 -3.85 -5.10
CA PHE A 42 6.88 -4.19 -4.31
C PHE A 42 7.26 -4.82 -2.96
N ASN A 43 8.23 -5.76 -2.97
CA ASN A 43 8.76 -6.37 -1.75
C ASN A 43 9.46 -5.35 -0.84
N ILE A 44 10.15 -4.36 -1.41
CA ILE A 44 10.72 -3.25 -0.63
C ILE A 44 9.60 -2.43 0.04
N ILE A 45 8.53 -2.11 -0.69
CA ILE A 45 7.37 -1.39 -0.13
C ILE A 45 6.74 -2.20 1.01
N LEU A 46 6.53 -3.51 0.82
CA LEU A 46 6.00 -4.40 1.85
C LEU A 46 6.87 -4.38 3.10
N SER A 47 8.19 -4.55 2.94
CA SER A 47 9.14 -4.51 4.05
C SER A 47 9.12 -3.16 4.80
N LEU A 48 9.06 -2.04 4.08
CA LEU A 48 8.96 -0.71 4.69
C LEU A 48 7.66 -0.57 5.51
N ILE A 49 6.53 -1.04 4.99
CA ILE A 49 5.24 -0.98 5.70
C ILE A 49 5.26 -1.85 6.96
N LEU A 50 5.74 -3.10 6.85
CA LEU A 50 5.81 -4.03 7.98
C LEU A 50 6.76 -3.56 9.09
N ASN A 51 7.83 -2.84 8.72
CA ASN A 51 8.82 -2.31 9.67
C ASN A 51 8.55 -0.85 10.09
N ALA A 52 7.49 -0.22 9.59
CA ALA A 52 7.22 1.20 9.84
C ALA A 52 6.93 1.46 11.32
N LYS A 53 7.77 2.28 11.94
CA LYS A 53 7.57 2.82 13.30
C LYS A 53 6.68 4.06 13.27
N VAL A 54 5.51 3.96 12.64
CA VAL A 54 4.52 5.06 12.70
C VAL A 54 3.73 4.97 13.99
N ARG A 55 3.27 6.13 14.49
CA ARG A 55 2.37 6.18 15.65
C ARG A 55 1.01 5.66 15.22
N TRP A 56 0.86 4.34 15.18
CA TRP A 56 -0.36 3.64 14.82
C TRP A 56 -1.56 3.99 15.74
N HIS A 57 -1.34 4.75 16.82
CA HIS A 57 -2.31 5.11 17.86
C HIS A 57 -2.53 6.62 18.05
N HIS A 58 -3.79 6.98 18.31
CA HIS A 58 -4.18 8.15 19.08
C HIS A 58 -4.53 7.70 20.51
N GLY A 59 -3.72 8.05 21.52
CA GLY A 59 -4.12 8.19 22.93
C GLY A 59 -4.47 6.94 23.77
N LYS A 60 -3.78 6.82 24.92
CA LYS A 60 -4.09 6.17 26.23
C LYS A 60 -4.86 4.84 26.36
N SER A 61 -5.45 4.23 25.33
CA SER A 61 -6.14 2.94 25.45
C SER A 61 -5.36 1.80 24.79
N LEU A 62 -5.07 0.76 25.58
CA LEU A 62 -4.31 -0.46 25.22
C LEU A 62 -5.13 -1.49 24.43
N LEU A 63 -6.36 -1.17 24.02
CA LEU A 63 -7.21 -2.09 23.25
C LEU A 63 -6.90 -1.99 21.75
N SER A 64 -5.96 -2.83 21.30
CA SER A 64 -5.82 -3.43 19.97
C SER A 64 -6.43 -2.67 18.77
N ALA A 65 -5.98 -1.44 18.51
CA ALA A 65 -6.21 -0.80 17.21
C ALA A 65 -5.15 -1.27 16.21
N ILE A 66 -5.04 -2.59 16.01
CA ILE A 66 -4.15 -3.18 15.01
C ILE A 66 -4.74 -2.83 13.65
N GLN A 67 -4.08 -1.92 12.95
CA GLN A 67 -4.26 -1.77 11.51
C GLN A 67 -3.66 -3.02 10.87
N ALA A 68 -4.49 -3.86 10.27
CA ALA A 68 -4.03 -5.11 9.66
C ALA A 68 -3.39 -4.79 8.30
N VAL A 69 -2.11 -5.11 8.15
CA VAL A 69 -1.48 -5.23 6.84
C VAL A 69 -1.79 -6.64 6.33
N THR A 70 -2.57 -6.75 5.27
CA THR A 70 -2.79 -8.01 4.55
C THR A 70 -2.15 -7.89 3.19
N HIS A 71 -1.49 -8.94 2.70
CA HIS A 71 -0.88 -8.91 1.38
C HIS A 71 -0.93 -10.29 0.71
N ASP A 72 -0.87 -10.29 -0.61
CA ASP A 72 -0.56 -11.45 -1.44
C ASP A 72 0.62 -11.11 -2.37
N GLU A 73 0.87 -11.95 -3.37
CA GLU A 73 1.97 -11.79 -4.33
C GLU A 73 1.87 -10.52 -5.19
N THR A 74 0.69 -9.92 -5.28
CA THR A 74 0.38 -8.80 -6.19
C THR A 74 -0.20 -7.57 -5.51
N CYS A 75 -0.68 -7.69 -4.27
CA CYS A 75 -1.34 -6.60 -3.58
C CYS A 75 -0.96 -6.51 -2.09
N ILE A 76 -0.77 -5.28 -1.62
CA ILE A 76 -0.65 -4.92 -0.20
C ILE A 76 -1.86 -4.07 0.15
N TRP A 77 -2.58 -4.42 1.21
CA TRP A 77 -3.64 -3.62 1.79
C TRP A 77 -3.29 -3.22 3.21
N VAL A 78 -3.34 -1.92 3.49
CA VAL A 78 -3.26 -1.37 4.85
C VAL A 78 -4.68 -1.03 5.29
N LYS A 79 -5.19 -1.77 6.28
CA LYS A 79 -6.57 -1.65 6.77
C LYS A 79 -6.63 -1.00 8.14
N GLY A 80 -7.68 -0.22 8.38
CA GLY A 80 -8.03 0.27 9.71
C GLY A 80 -8.64 -0.80 10.61
N ASN A 81 -8.91 -0.45 11.87
CA ASN A 81 -9.48 -1.34 12.90
C ASN A 81 -10.84 -1.98 12.52
N ARG A 82 -11.55 -1.45 11.51
CA ARG A 82 -12.83 -2.00 11.02
C ARG A 82 -12.70 -2.77 9.71
N GLY A 83 -11.48 -3.14 9.30
CA GLY A 83 -11.21 -3.79 8.01
C GLY A 83 -11.32 -2.85 6.80
N VAL A 84 -11.59 -1.56 7.02
CA VAL A 84 -11.67 -0.54 5.96
C VAL A 84 -10.28 -0.29 5.40
N ASN A 85 -10.12 -0.39 4.07
CA ASN A 85 -8.86 -0.09 3.40
C ASN A 85 -8.53 1.41 3.56
N PHE A 86 -7.26 1.74 3.83
CA PHE A 86 -6.74 3.10 3.85
C PHE A 86 -5.79 3.36 2.69
N LEU A 87 -4.94 2.36 2.40
CA LEU A 87 -3.90 2.41 1.39
C LEU A 87 -3.76 1.03 0.76
N SER A 88 -3.54 0.97 -0.55
CA SER A 88 -3.04 -0.23 -1.20
C SER A 88 -1.94 0.05 -2.20
N PHE A 89 -1.09 -0.95 -2.41
CA PHE A 89 -0.16 -1.03 -3.53
C PHE A 89 -0.48 -2.29 -4.33
N ARG A 90 -0.65 -2.18 -5.64
CA ARG A 90 -0.97 -3.30 -6.54
C ARG A 90 -0.03 -3.37 -7.73
N ILE A 91 0.52 -4.54 -7.99
CA ILE A 91 1.22 -4.81 -9.24
C ILE A 91 0.19 -4.95 -10.36
N GLU A 92 0.32 -4.12 -11.38
CA GLU A 92 -0.50 -4.15 -12.59
C GLU A 92 0.42 -4.34 -13.81
N SER A 93 -0.19 -4.75 -14.93
CA SER A 93 0.49 -4.82 -16.22
C SER A 93 -0.24 -3.95 -17.24
N ASP A 94 0.44 -3.43 -18.25
CA ASP A 94 -0.26 -2.67 -19.29
C ASP A 94 -1.33 -3.53 -20.03
N ASN A 95 -1.22 -4.85 -19.95
CA ASN A 95 -2.16 -5.79 -20.54
C ASN A 95 -3.40 -6.06 -19.66
N SER A 96 -3.36 -5.76 -18.35
CA SER A 96 -4.53 -5.94 -17.47
C SER A 96 -5.61 -4.87 -17.69
N SER A 97 -5.21 -3.67 -18.15
CA SER A 97 -6.13 -2.57 -18.51
C SER A 97 -7.10 -2.87 -19.65
N LEU A 98 -6.89 -3.92 -20.44
CA LEU A 98 -7.80 -4.33 -21.52
C LEU A 98 -9.02 -5.12 -21.04
N LYS A 99 -9.07 -5.55 -19.76
CA LYS A 99 -10.21 -6.32 -19.22
C LYS A 99 -11.29 -5.49 -18.53
N THR A 100 -11.09 -4.17 -18.32
CA THR A 100 -12.00 -3.35 -17.49
C THR A 100 -12.85 -2.33 -18.28
N LYS A 101 -12.98 -2.48 -19.60
CA LYS A 101 -13.81 -1.58 -20.45
C LYS A 101 -15.05 -2.24 -21.08
N ASN A 102 -15.55 -3.34 -20.51
CA ASN A 102 -16.83 -3.92 -20.90
C ASN A 102 -17.78 -3.97 -19.68
N ILE A 103 -18.36 -2.83 -19.32
CA ILE A 103 -19.70 -2.73 -18.69
C ILE A 103 -20.36 -1.47 -19.26
#